data_AF-A0A7S0PYM2-F1
#
_entry.id   AF-A0A7S0PYM2-F1
#
_cell.length_a   1.000
_cell.length_b   1.000
_cell.length_c   1.000
_cell.angle_alpha   90.00
_cell.angle_beta   90.00
_cell.angle_gamma   90.00
#
_symmetry.space_group_name_H-M   'P 1'
#
loop_
_entity.id
_entity.type
_entity.pdbx_description
1 polymer ?
#
loop_
_entity_poly.entity_id
_entity_poly.type
_entity_poly.pdbx_seq_one_letter_code
_entity_poly.pdbx_strand_id
1 'polypeptide(L)'
;VWNAGDRSPPAMPRRASGVRVTLRAAPWSALGYTPDAAGFAFWFRLDGSLAFGVDMLRAARADTEVSGKPPPRLVRVHHFAHRYAKEHESPKDKLTWHSGLLLEWDHAEHTTVVELAWLNGLGGYGGKSNWYPDRDDRRPALYDAMPAALKAPWRTEMAEVRVLDIAAKDAATFGKYLSAHTGPKARFLDPTISASSEVRLSHRSREDLLRYVLNYVRNESRYNQESRNCQT
;
A
#
# COMPACT_ATOMS: atom_id res chain seq x y z
N VAL A 1 32.74 -0.97 18.51
CA VAL A 1 31.35 -0.77 19.00
C VAL A 1 31.14 0.72 19.04
N TRP A 2 30.18 1.26 18.30
CA TRP A 2 29.84 2.68 18.36
C TRP A 2 28.90 2.90 19.54
N ASN A 3 29.22 3.82 20.44
CA ASN A 3 28.39 4.14 21.60
C ASN A 3 27.72 5.51 21.42
N ALA A 4 26.56 5.71 22.03
CA ALA A 4 25.91 7.01 22.07
C ALA A 4 26.87 8.05 22.69
N GLY A 5 27.23 9.09 21.92
CA GLY A 5 28.20 10.11 22.30
C GLY A 5 29.53 10.06 21.52
N ASP A 6 29.80 8.99 20.77
CA ASP A 6 30.93 8.95 19.84
C ASP A 6 30.76 9.95 18.70
N ARG A 7 31.77 10.82 18.51
CA ARG A 7 31.79 11.81 17.42
C ARG A 7 32.15 11.21 16.06
N SER A 8 32.80 10.05 16.06
CA SER A 8 33.10 9.31 14.84
C SER A 8 31.85 8.58 14.35
N PRO A 9 31.47 8.68 13.07
CA PRO A 9 30.34 7.94 12.52
C PRO A 9 30.58 6.44 12.66
N PRO A 10 29.52 5.64 12.88
CA PRO A 10 29.64 4.19 12.93
C PRO A 10 30.22 3.67 11.60
N ALA A 11 31.28 2.86 11.69
CA ALA A 11 31.90 2.24 10.53
C ALA A 11 31.51 0.75 10.42
N MET A 12 31.38 0.26 9.19
CA MET A 12 31.13 -1.14 8.91
C MET A 12 32.34 -1.98 9.38
N PRO A 13 32.17 -3.02 10.22
CA PRO A 13 33.28 -3.88 10.64
C PRO A 13 33.92 -4.57 9.43
N ARG A 14 35.24 -4.45 9.26
CA ARG A 14 35.99 -4.89 8.05
C ARG A 14 35.75 -6.34 7.57
N ARG A 15 35.18 -7.22 8.39
CA ARG A 15 34.91 -8.64 8.06
C ARG A 15 33.44 -9.04 8.19
N ALA A 16 32.55 -8.11 8.52
CA ALA A 16 31.12 -8.40 8.58
C ALA A 16 30.51 -8.31 7.17
N SER A 17 29.70 -9.29 6.80
CA SER A 17 28.85 -9.22 5.60
C SER A 17 27.56 -8.43 5.88
N GLY A 18 27.23 -8.19 7.15
CA GLY A 18 26.08 -7.40 7.58
C GLY A 18 26.17 -7.05 9.06
N VAL A 19 25.51 -5.96 9.44
CA VAL A 19 25.38 -5.53 10.84
C VAL A 19 23.90 -5.32 11.13
N ARG A 20 23.43 -5.85 12.27
CA ARG A 20 22.11 -5.53 12.81
C ARG A 20 22.28 -4.51 13.93
N VAL A 21 21.54 -3.42 13.86
CA VAL A 21 21.51 -2.38 14.91
C VAL A 21 20.10 -2.25 15.46
N THR A 22 19.99 -2.04 16.77
CA THR A 22 18.73 -1.68 17.43
C THR A 22 18.81 -0.21 17.78
N LEU A 23 17.94 0.60 17.17
CA LEU A 23 17.88 2.04 17.40
C LEU A 23 16.64 2.36 18.22
N ARG A 24 16.75 3.35 19.12
CA ARG A 24 15.58 3.91 19.78
C ARG A 24 14.89 4.84 18.77
N ALA A 25 13.69 4.46 18.34
CA ALA A 25 12.85 5.33 17.52
C ALA A 25 12.14 6.37 18.38
N ALA A 26 11.68 7.45 17.75
CA ALA A 26 10.87 8.45 18.44
C ALA A 26 9.53 7.83 18.86
N PRO A 27 8.96 8.14 20.05
CA PRO A 27 7.74 7.48 20.53
C PRO A 27 6.55 7.54 19.56
N TRP A 28 6.41 8.65 18.83
CA TRP A 28 5.33 8.83 17.85
C TRP A 28 5.43 7.85 16.66
N SER A 29 6.60 7.29 16.36
CA SER A 29 6.79 6.37 15.24
C SER A 29 6.16 4.99 15.49
N ALA A 30 5.59 4.76 16.68
CA ALA A 30 4.73 3.62 16.94
C ALA A 30 3.28 3.85 16.45
N LEU A 31 2.93 5.09 16.08
CA LEU A 31 1.57 5.51 15.78
C LEU A 31 1.38 6.03 14.34
N GLY A 32 2.45 6.40 13.63
CA GLY A 32 2.39 6.88 12.25
C GLY A 32 3.75 7.21 11.66
N TYR A 33 3.73 7.78 10.45
CA TYR A 33 4.93 8.10 9.68
C TYR A 33 5.62 9.40 10.11
N THR A 34 4.85 10.34 10.67
CA THR A 34 5.35 11.62 11.21
C THR A 34 4.60 11.95 12.50
N PRO A 35 5.10 12.90 13.32
CA PRO A 35 4.40 13.35 14.53
C PRO A 35 2.97 13.84 14.25
N ASP A 36 2.77 14.48 13.11
CA ASP A 36 1.53 15.18 12.76
C ASP A 36 0.59 14.35 11.86
N ALA A 37 1.07 13.26 11.26
CA ALA A 37 0.32 12.39 10.37
C ALA A 37 0.24 10.95 10.91
N ALA A 38 -0.53 10.78 11.98
CA ALA A 38 -0.77 9.46 12.59
C ALA A 38 -1.50 8.50 11.64
N GLY A 39 -1.21 7.20 11.76
CA GLY A 39 -1.79 6.11 10.97
C GLY A 39 -0.83 5.55 9.93
N PHE A 40 -0.62 4.23 9.95
CA PHE A 40 0.17 3.52 8.95
C PHE A 40 -0.67 3.22 7.71
N ALA A 41 -1.14 4.28 7.06
CA ALA A 41 -1.83 4.17 5.78
C ALA A 41 -1.35 5.27 4.84
N PHE A 42 -1.32 4.99 3.54
CA PHE A 42 -1.09 6.02 2.54
C PHE A 42 -2.01 5.85 1.35
N TRP A 43 -2.27 6.98 0.69
CA TRP A 43 -3.07 7.09 -0.51
C TRP A 43 -2.22 7.68 -1.62
N PHE A 44 -2.00 6.89 -2.67
CA PHE A 44 -1.30 7.31 -3.88
C PHE A 44 -2.28 7.48 -5.02
N ARG A 45 -2.23 8.65 -5.65
CA ARG A 45 -3.21 9.13 -6.62
C ARG A 45 -2.69 9.00 -8.05
N LEU A 46 -3.61 9.01 -9.01
CA LEU A 46 -3.26 8.97 -10.44
C LEU A 46 -2.46 10.18 -10.92
N ASP A 47 -2.55 11.32 -10.23
CA ASP A 47 -1.75 12.51 -10.51
C ASP A 47 -0.31 12.42 -9.97
N GLY A 48 0.06 11.30 -9.34
CA GLY A 48 1.39 11.06 -8.76
C GLY A 48 1.58 11.69 -7.38
N SER A 49 0.56 12.31 -6.80
CA SER A 49 0.63 12.80 -5.42
C SER A 49 0.38 11.68 -4.40
N LEU A 50 0.96 11.85 -3.21
CA LEU A 50 0.86 10.90 -2.11
C LEU A 50 0.48 11.64 -0.83
N ALA A 51 -0.55 11.13 -0.15
CA ALA A 51 -0.92 11.53 1.20
C ALA A 51 -0.80 10.33 2.15
N PHE A 52 -0.54 10.57 3.44
CA PHE A 52 -0.39 9.48 4.41
C PHE A 52 -0.94 9.86 5.78
N GLY A 53 -1.28 8.86 6.59
CA GLY A 53 -1.90 9.05 7.89
C GLY A 53 -3.16 9.91 7.81
N VAL A 54 -3.38 10.75 8.82
CA VAL A 54 -4.53 11.67 8.86
C VAL A 54 -4.53 12.74 7.75
N ASP A 55 -3.40 13.00 7.08
CA ASP A 55 -3.35 13.94 5.97
C ASP A 55 -4.12 13.44 4.73
N MET A 56 -4.36 12.13 4.62
CA MET A 56 -5.26 11.59 3.58
C MET A 56 -6.66 12.21 3.65
N LEU A 57 -7.17 12.50 4.86
CA LEU A 57 -8.47 13.14 5.04
C LEU A 57 -8.46 14.60 4.59
N ARG A 58 -7.36 15.31 4.85
CA ARG A 58 -7.17 16.70 4.38
C ARG A 58 -7.11 16.74 2.87
N ALA A 59 -6.36 15.82 2.24
CA ALA A 59 -6.27 15.71 0.79
C ALA A 59 -7.65 15.43 0.14
N ALA A 60 -8.45 14.52 0.71
CA ALA A 60 -9.78 14.21 0.18
C ALA A 60 -10.77 15.39 0.27
N ARG A 61 -10.69 16.18 1.34
CA ARG A 61 -11.48 17.42 1.48
C ARG A 61 -11.05 18.47 0.47
N ALA A 62 -9.74 18.69 0.34
CA ALA A 62 -9.19 19.64 -0.62
C ALA A 62 -9.61 19.31 -2.06
N ASP A 63 -9.64 18.03 -2.45
CA ASP A 63 -10.15 17.63 -3.78
C ASP A 63 -11.61 18.01 -4.00
N THR A 64 -12.44 17.85 -2.97
CA THR A 64 -13.87 18.19 -3.01
C THR A 64 -14.05 19.71 -3.15
N GLU A 65 -13.29 20.49 -2.36
CA GLU A 65 -13.31 21.95 -2.39
C GLU A 65 -12.83 22.50 -3.75
N VAL A 66 -11.70 22.00 -4.26
CA VAL A 66 -11.12 22.44 -5.54
C VAL A 66 -12.01 22.08 -6.72
N SER A 67 -12.63 20.89 -6.72
CA SER A 67 -13.49 20.47 -7.82
C SER A 67 -14.85 21.17 -7.85
N GLY A 68 -15.33 21.69 -6.70
CA GLY A 68 -16.68 22.22 -6.55
C GLY A 68 -17.79 21.18 -6.78
N LYS A 69 -17.44 19.89 -6.88
CA LYS A 69 -18.38 18.78 -7.09
C LYS A 69 -18.60 18.03 -5.77
N PRO A 70 -19.74 17.31 -5.63
CA PRO A 70 -19.90 16.38 -4.51
C PRO A 70 -18.76 15.36 -4.45
N PRO A 71 -18.35 14.91 -3.25
CA PRO A 71 -17.28 13.95 -3.12
C PRO A 71 -17.65 12.61 -3.79
N PRO A 72 -16.72 11.99 -4.54
CA PRO A 72 -16.87 10.65 -5.10
C PRO A 72 -17.47 9.65 -4.12
N ARG A 73 -18.46 8.88 -4.58
CA ARG A 73 -19.11 7.85 -3.77
C ARG A 73 -18.77 6.46 -4.30
N LEU A 74 -18.40 5.59 -3.38
CA LEU A 74 -18.14 4.18 -3.66
C LEU A 74 -19.46 3.49 -4.06
N VAL A 75 -19.49 2.84 -5.21
CA VAL A 75 -20.70 2.17 -5.74
C VAL A 75 -20.62 0.65 -5.64
N ARG A 76 -19.42 0.07 -5.85
CA ARG A 76 -19.18 -1.37 -5.74
C ARG A 76 -17.83 -1.65 -5.08
N VAL A 77 -17.76 -2.81 -4.45
CA VAL A 77 -16.53 -3.38 -3.90
C VAL A 77 -16.36 -4.79 -4.43
N HIS A 78 -15.13 -5.14 -4.79
CA HIS A 78 -14.77 -6.45 -5.30
C HIS A 78 -13.62 -6.99 -4.48
N HIS A 79 -13.80 -8.18 -3.93
CA HIS A 79 -12.68 -8.93 -3.36
C HIS A 79 -11.99 -9.67 -4.51
N PHE A 80 -10.71 -9.43 -4.68
CA PHE A 80 -9.90 -10.15 -5.65
C PHE A 80 -8.74 -10.85 -4.96
N ALA A 81 -8.27 -11.94 -5.55
CA ALA A 81 -7.15 -12.71 -5.08
C ALA A 81 -6.25 -13.15 -6.25
N HIS A 82 -4.97 -13.31 -6.00
CA HIS A 82 -3.98 -13.79 -6.98
C HIS A 82 -2.77 -14.38 -6.25
N ARG A 83 -1.86 -15.00 -7.01
CA ARG A 83 -0.52 -15.34 -6.54
C ARG A 83 0.50 -14.53 -7.34
N TYR A 84 1.69 -14.28 -6.81
CA TYR A 84 2.74 -13.65 -7.62
C TYR A 84 3.44 -14.66 -8.51
N ALA A 85 3.69 -14.23 -9.75
CA ALA A 85 4.52 -14.98 -10.65
C ALA A 85 5.97 -15.00 -10.16
N LYS A 86 6.55 -16.21 -10.11
CA LYS A 86 7.98 -16.45 -9.90
C LYS A 86 8.44 -17.46 -10.93
N GLU A 87 9.68 -17.30 -11.41
CA GLU A 87 10.29 -18.25 -12.35
C GLU A 87 10.34 -19.67 -11.78
N HIS A 88 10.59 -19.78 -10.47
CA HIS A 88 10.57 -21.04 -9.73
C HIS A 88 9.75 -20.88 -8.44
N GLU A 89 8.57 -21.51 -8.41
CA GLU A 89 7.68 -21.46 -7.25
C GLU A 89 8.07 -22.52 -6.20
N SER A 90 8.36 -22.08 -4.98
CA SER A 90 8.46 -22.98 -3.83
C SER A 90 7.08 -23.51 -3.43
N PRO A 91 6.98 -24.58 -2.61
CA PRO A 91 5.71 -25.02 -2.04
C PRO A 91 4.97 -23.91 -1.29
N LYS A 92 5.69 -23.02 -0.59
CA LYS A 92 5.10 -21.86 0.08
C LYS A 92 4.46 -20.91 -0.92
N ASP A 93 5.11 -20.62 -2.05
CA ASP A 93 4.58 -19.71 -3.08
C ASP A 93 3.27 -20.23 -3.69
N LYS A 94 3.17 -21.55 -3.91
CA LYS A 94 1.95 -22.20 -4.43
C LYS A 94 0.77 -22.12 -3.46
N LEU A 95 1.04 -22.03 -2.16
CA LEU A 95 0.03 -21.93 -1.11
C LEU A 95 -0.24 -20.49 -0.67
N THR A 96 0.59 -19.53 -1.09
CA THR A 96 0.46 -18.14 -0.69
C THR A 96 -0.40 -17.38 -1.68
N TRP A 97 -1.56 -16.94 -1.21
CA TRP A 97 -2.45 -16.05 -1.96
C TRP A 97 -2.39 -14.64 -1.40
N HIS A 98 -2.54 -13.67 -2.28
CA HIS A 98 -2.61 -12.26 -2.00
C HIS A 98 -3.98 -11.77 -2.40
N SER A 99 -4.67 -11.08 -1.51
CA SER A 99 -5.98 -10.51 -1.79
C SER A 99 -5.99 -9.00 -1.62
N GLY A 100 -6.99 -8.36 -2.19
CA GLY A 100 -7.22 -6.93 -2.05
C GLY A 100 -8.67 -6.59 -2.32
N LEU A 101 -9.02 -5.35 -2.03
CA LEU A 101 -10.31 -4.79 -2.40
C LEU A 101 -10.12 -3.86 -3.60
N LEU A 102 -10.87 -4.11 -4.67
CA LEU A 102 -11.05 -3.15 -5.75
C LEU A 102 -12.33 -2.36 -5.48
N LEU A 103 -12.23 -1.04 -5.58
CA LEU A 103 -13.28 -0.08 -5.27
C LEU A 103 -13.69 0.65 -6.55
N GLU A 104 -14.98 0.58 -6.91
CA GLU A 104 -15.54 1.34 -8.02
C GLU A 104 -16.26 2.59 -7.51
N TRP A 105 -16.02 3.72 -8.16
CA TRP A 105 -16.60 5.03 -7.81
C TRP A 105 -17.67 5.46 -8.81
N ASP A 106 -18.63 6.26 -8.37
CA ASP A 106 -19.70 6.81 -9.20
C ASP A 106 -19.22 7.70 -10.36
N HIS A 107 -18.04 8.33 -10.25
CA HIS A 107 -17.47 9.11 -11.35
C HIS A 107 -16.86 8.26 -12.48
N ALA A 108 -16.60 6.96 -12.27
CA ALA A 108 -16.08 6.04 -13.27
C ALA A 108 -14.80 6.52 -14.02
N GLU A 109 -13.95 7.30 -13.35
CA GLU A 109 -12.68 7.80 -13.92
C GLU A 109 -11.52 6.85 -13.61
N HIS A 110 -11.58 6.21 -12.44
CA HIS A 110 -10.61 5.25 -11.94
C HIS A 110 -11.27 4.34 -10.91
N THR A 111 -10.51 3.35 -10.46
CA THR A 111 -10.82 2.46 -9.35
C THR A 111 -9.70 2.57 -8.34
N THR A 112 -9.96 2.13 -7.12
CA THR A 112 -8.95 2.16 -6.05
C THR A 112 -8.70 0.74 -5.56
N VAL A 113 -7.43 0.33 -5.49
CA VAL A 113 -7.02 -0.90 -4.82
C VAL A 113 -6.70 -0.57 -3.37
N VAL A 114 -7.28 -1.32 -2.44
CA VAL A 114 -6.93 -1.30 -1.01
C VAL A 114 -6.30 -2.63 -0.64
N GLU A 115 -5.05 -2.60 -0.20
CA GLU A 115 -4.30 -3.79 0.22
C GLU A 115 -3.63 -3.60 1.59
N LEU A 116 -3.43 -4.72 2.29
CA LEU A 116 -2.77 -4.79 3.59
C LEU A 116 -1.35 -5.35 3.44
N ALA A 117 -0.35 -4.67 3.96
CA ALA A 117 1.03 -5.12 3.84
C ALA A 117 1.80 -4.96 5.14
N TRP A 118 3.04 -5.47 5.19
CA TRP A 118 3.94 -5.04 6.24
C TRP A 118 4.34 -3.58 6.06
N LEU A 119 4.63 -2.91 7.17
CA LEU A 119 4.96 -1.49 7.21
C LEU A 119 6.21 -1.16 6.39
N ASN A 120 6.08 -0.13 5.55
CA ASN A 120 7.07 0.39 4.60
C ASN A 120 7.47 -0.62 3.51
N GLY A 121 6.64 -1.64 3.25
CA GLY A 121 7.03 -2.74 2.37
C GLY A 121 7.36 -2.30 0.95
N LEU A 122 6.54 -1.42 0.35
CA LEU A 122 6.86 -0.88 -0.98
C LEU A 122 8.11 -0.01 -0.96
N GLY A 123 8.37 0.73 0.12
CA GLY A 123 9.62 1.47 0.30
C GLY A 123 10.85 0.57 0.18
N GLY A 124 10.78 -0.62 0.79
CA GLY A 124 11.85 -1.63 0.74
C GLY A 124 12.03 -2.28 -0.62
N TYR A 125 10.94 -2.38 -1.38
CA TYR A 125 10.97 -2.84 -2.77
C TYR A 125 11.29 -1.72 -3.78
N GLY A 126 11.69 -0.52 -3.33
CA GLY A 126 12.01 0.59 -4.23
C GLY A 126 10.78 1.20 -4.91
N GLY A 127 9.62 1.16 -4.25
CA GLY A 127 8.33 1.69 -4.71
C GLY A 127 7.67 0.90 -5.83
N LYS A 128 8.13 -0.32 -6.09
CA LYS A 128 7.64 -1.19 -7.16
C LYS A 128 6.30 -1.83 -6.81
N SER A 129 5.21 -1.14 -7.12
CA SER A 129 3.86 -1.69 -6.94
C SER A 129 3.41 -2.48 -8.17
N ASN A 130 2.84 -3.67 -7.96
CA ASN A 130 2.31 -4.48 -9.05
C ASN A 130 1.12 -3.86 -9.78
N TRP A 131 0.55 -2.77 -9.24
CA TRP A 131 -0.64 -2.09 -9.76
C TRP A 131 -0.35 -0.95 -10.74
N TYR A 132 0.92 -0.54 -10.89
CA TYR A 132 1.30 0.54 -11.79
C TYR A 132 2.15 0.04 -12.97
N PRO A 133 2.00 0.62 -14.18
CA PRO A 133 2.76 0.21 -15.35
C PRO A 133 4.28 0.29 -15.15
N ASP A 134 4.75 1.31 -14.44
CA ASP A 134 6.16 1.63 -14.16
C ASP A 134 6.81 0.77 -13.05
N ARG A 135 6.16 -0.32 -12.61
CA ARG A 135 6.70 -1.25 -11.58
C ARG A 135 8.16 -1.63 -11.83
N ASP A 136 8.48 -1.94 -13.08
CA ASP A 136 9.80 -2.49 -13.45
C ASP A 136 10.85 -1.41 -13.70
N ASP A 137 10.44 -0.13 -13.67
CA ASP A 137 11.36 0.98 -13.81
C ASP A 137 12.33 1.03 -12.64
N ARG A 138 13.53 1.58 -12.89
CA ARG A 138 14.55 1.77 -11.86
C ARG A 138 14.04 2.65 -10.72
N ARG A 139 13.14 3.58 -11.04
CA ARG A 139 12.62 4.59 -10.11
C ARG A 139 11.16 4.91 -10.45
N PRO A 140 10.21 4.09 -9.97
CA PRO A 140 8.78 4.30 -10.20
C PRO A 140 8.27 5.59 -9.54
N ALA A 141 7.19 6.17 -10.07
CA ALA A 141 6.60 7.41 -9.57
C ALA A 141 6.20 7.33 -8.10
N LEU A 142 5.71 6.16 -7.66
CA LEU A 142 5.38 5.92 -6.26
C LEU A 142 6.61 6.07 -5.34
N TYR A 143 7.78 5.58 -5.76
CA TYR A 143 9.00 5.74 -4.96
C TYR A 143 9.42 7.20 -4.84
N ASP A 144 9.20 7.99 -5.89
CA ASP A 144 9.50 9.41 -5.90
C ASP A 144 8.58 10.21 -4.99
N ALA A 145 7.30 9.86 -4.93
CA ALA A 145 6.34 10.49 -4.04
C ALA A 145 6.54 10.12 -2.56
N MET A 146 7.14 8.96 -2.25
CA MET A 146 7.35 8.52 -0.87
C MET A 146 8.39 9.39 -0.11
N PRO A 147 8.03 9.97 1.04
CA PRO A 147 9.02 10.58 1.93
C PRO A 147 9.90 9.51 2.60
N ALA A 148 11.00 9.94 3.24
CA ALA A 148 11.95 9.03 3.87
C ALA A 148 11.29 8.08 4.90
N ALA A 149 10.29 8.57 5.64
CA ALA A 149 9.56 7.79 6.65
C ALA A 149 8.71 6.64 6.09
N LEU A 150 8.31 6.72 4.82
CA LEU A 150 7.62 5.63 4.10
C LEU A 150 8.61 4.67 3.40
N LYS A 151 9.88 5.07 3.29
CA LYS A 151 10.93 4.28 2.64
C LYS A 151 11.60 3.32 3.63
N ALA A 152 11.78 3.74 4.87
CA ALA A 152 12.44 2.97 5.94
C ALA A 152 12.04 3.50 7.33
N PRO A 153 12.16 2.69 8.41
CA PRO A 153 12.57 1.28 8.42
C PRO A 153 11.43 0.33 8.03
N TRP A 154 11.78 -0.86 7.56
CA TRP A 154 10.81 -1.92 7.25
C TRP A 154 10.48 -2.74 8.50
N ARG A 155 9.20 -2.97 8.76
CA ARG A 155 8.76 -3.71 9.94
C ARG A 155 7.76 -4.78 9.56
N THR A 156 8.23 -6.02 9.47
CA THR A 156 7.44 -7.17 9.01
C THR A 156 6.34 -7.60 9.98
N GLU A 157 6.38 -7.10 11.21
CA GLU A 157 5.39 -7.38 12.27
C GLU A 157 4.30 -6.30 12.37
N MET A 158 4.44 -5.19 11.65
CA MET A 158 3.47 -4.10 11.65
C MET A 158 2.75 -4.01 10.32
N ALA A 159 1.47 -3.67 10.36
CA ALA A 159 0.64 -3.49 9.18
C ALA A 159 0.74 -2.06 8.64
N GLU A 160 0.70 -1.95 7.31
CA GLU A 160 0.31 -0.74 6.60
C GLU A 160 -0.87 -1.04 5.68
N VAL A 161 -1.78 -0.07 5.52
CA VAL A 161 -2.83 -0.14 4.50
C VAL A 161 -2.48 0.79 3.35
N ARG A 162 -2.51 0.27 2.14
CA ARG A 162 -2.16 1.01 0.92
C ARG A 162 -3.42 1.25 0.14
N VAL A 163 -3.69 2.51 -0.19
CA VAL A 163 -4.84 2.95 -0.98
C VAL A 163 -4.29 3.49 -2.29
N LEU A 164 -4.56 2.80 -3.39
CA LEU A 164 -3.85 3.00 -4.65
C LEU A 164 -4.87 3.24 -5.76
N ASP A 165 -4.95 4.47 -6.26
CA ASP A 165 -5.80 4.74 -7.42
C ASP A 165 -5.13 4.16 -8.67
N ILE A 166 -5.91 3.43 -9.47
CA ILE A 166 -5.42 2.73 -10.65
C ILE A 166 -6.23 3.14 -11.89
N ALA A 167 -5.58 3.17 -13.05
CA ALA A 167 -6.16 3.63 -14.32
C ALA A 167 -7.12 2.60 -14.97
N ALA A 168 -7.94 1.94 -14.15
CA ALA A 168 -9.06 1.10 -14.57
C ALA A 168 -10.35 1.75 -14.08
N LYS A 169 -11.37 1.88 -14.93
CA LYS A 169 -12.61 2.60 -14.60
C LYS A 169 -13.63 1.75 -13.82
N ASP A 170 -13.50 0.43 -13.95
CA ASP A 170 -14.41 -0.57 -13.40
C ASP A 170 -13.69 -1.93 -13.25
N ALA A 171 -14.35 -2.89 -12.63
CA ALA A 171 -13.85 -4.25 -12.44
C ALA A 171 -13.58 -4.98 -13.78
N ALA A 172 -14.31 -4.65 -14.85
CA ALA A 172 -14.08 -5.26 -16.15
C ALA A 172 -12.73 -4.82 -16.75
N THR A 173 -12.42 -3.53 -16.67
CA THR A 173 -11.15 -2.94 -17.10
C THR A 173 -10.02 -3.40 -16.19
N PHE A 174 -10.25 -3.53 -14.89
CA PHE A 174 -9.29 -4.12 -13.97
C PHE A 174 -9.03 -5.61 -14.28
N GLY A 175 -10.06 -6.37 -14.64
CA GLY A 175 -9.92 -7.76 -15.09
C GLY A 175 -9.04 -7.88 -16.34
N LYS A 176 -9.17 -6.95 -17.30
CA LYS A 176 -8.26 -6.87 -18.46
C LYS A 176 -6.83 -6.56 -18.05
N TYR A 177 -6.63 -5.66 -17.09
CA TYR A 177 -5.31 -5.37 -16.53
C TYR A 177 -4.66 -6.61 -15.90
N LEU A 178 -5.42 -7.35 -15.06
CA LEU A 178 -4.96 -8.60 -14.45
C LEU A 178 -4.58 -9.63 -15.52
N SER A 179 -5.45 -9.84 -16.51
CA SER A 179 -5.23 -10.78 -17.62
C SER A 179 -3.97 -10.43 -18.41
N ALA A 180 -3.77 -9.15 -18.76
CA ALA A 180 -2.59 -8.70 -19.49
C ALA A 180 -1.26 -8.92 -18.73
N HIS A 181 -1.32 -8.99 -17.40
CA HIS A 181 -0.17 -9.19 -16.52
C HIS A 181 -0.14 -10.60 -15.90
N THR A 182 -0.89 -11.55 -16.46
CA THR A 182 -0.91 -12.95 -15.99
C THR A 182 0.07 -13.82 -16.76
N GLY A 183 0.82 -14.66 -16.05
CA GLY A 183 1.67 -15.69 -16.64
C GLY A 183 2.95 -15.95 -15.83
N PRO A 184 3.68 -17.04 -16.12
CA PRO A 184 4.85 -17.47 -15.33
C PRO A 184 5.99 -16.44 -15.23
N LYS A 185 6.09 -15.55 -16.22
CA LYS A 185 7.09 -14.47 -16.29
C LYS A 185 6.49 -13.07 -16.13
N ALA A 186 5.20 -12.99 -15.78
CA ALA A 186 4.47 -11.73 -15.68
C ALA A 186 4.40 -11.25 -14.22
N ARG A 187 3.28 -10.65 -13.80
CA ARG A 187 3.08 -10.17 -12.42
C ARG A 187 2.25 -11.14 -11.60
N PHE A 188 1.20 -11.67 -12.20
CA PHE A 188 0.16 -12.43 -11.51
C PHE A 188 0.10 -13.87 -12.02
N LEU A 189 -0.32 -14.76 -11.13
CA LEU A 189 -0.81 -16.10 -11.42
C LEU A 189 -2.22 -16.24 -10.86
N ASP A 190 -3.08 -16.89 -11.64
CA ASP A 190 -4.46 -17.23 -11.28
C ASP A 190 -5.29 -16.06 -10.68
N PRO A 191 -5.23 -14.82 -11.23
CA PRO A 191 -5.99 -13.73 -10.64
C PRO A 191 -7.49 -13.98 -10.81
N THR A 192 -8.23 -13.73 -9.75
CA THR A 192 -9.68 -13.92 -9.71
C THR A 192 -10.37 -12.82 -8.90
N ILE A 193 -11.54 -12.39 -9.36
CA ILE A 193 -12.47 -11.60 -8.56
C ILE A 193 -13.41 -12.59 -7.89
N SER A 194 -13.15 -12.89 -6.61
CA SER A 194 -13.86 -13.96 -5.89
C SER A 194 -15.21 -13.53 -5.33
N ALA A 195 -15.41 -12.22 -5.11
CA ALA A 195 -16.68 -11.68 -4.66
C ALA A 195 -16.87 -10.25 -5.18
N SER A 196 -18.12 -9.84 -5.34
CA SER A 196 -18.48 -8.48 -5.76
C SER A 196 -19.82 -8.11 -5.15
N SER A 197 -19.93 -6.89 -4.64
CA SER A 197 -21.17 -6.40 -4.02
C SER A 197 -21.35 -4.90 -4.22
N GLU A 198 -22.60 -4.47 -4.24
CA GLU A 198 -22.95 -3.05 -4.18
C GLU A 198 -22.72 -2.50 -2.77
N VAL A 199 -22.21 -1.27 -2.69
CA VAL A 199 -21.97 -0.63 -1.41
C VAL A 199 -23.25 0.04 -0.93
N ARG A 200 -23.81 -0.46 0.16
CA ARG A 200 -25.09 0.01 0.73
C ARG A 200 -24.93 0.95 1.94
N LEU A 201 -23.70 1.29 2.31
CA LEU A 201 -23.44 2.20 3.43
C LEU A 201 -23.82 3.64 3.08
N SER A 202 -24.42 4.38 4.01
CA SER A 202 -24.72 5.81 3.81
C SER A 202 -23.44 6.65 3.64
N HIS A 203 -22.45 6.37 4.51
CA HIS A 203 -21.12 6.98 4.53
C HIS A 203 -20.17 6.17 3.65
N ARG A 204 -20.13 6.55 2.38
CA ARG A 204 -19.37 5.85 1.33
C ARG A 204 -18.60 6.81 0.44
N SER A 205 -18.34 8.03 0.93
CA SER A 205 -17.46 8.96 0.21
C SER A 205 -16.00 8.50 0.29
N ARG A 206 -15.12 9.09 -0.53
CA ARG A 206 -13.68 8.86 -0.42
C ARG A 206 -13.14 9.20 0.96
N GLU A 207 -13.55 10.32 1.55
CA GLU A 207 -13.14 10.69 2.91
C GLU A 207 -13.59 9.64 3.95
N ASP A 208 -14.81 9.10 3.81
CA ASP A 208 -15.31 8.05 4.71
C ASP A 208 -14.46 6.77 4.61
N LEU A 209 -14.14 6.33 3.38
CA LEU A 209 -13.25 5.19 3.15
C LEU A 209 -11.91 5.38 3.83
N LEU A 210 -11.25 6.53 3.60
CA LEU A 210 -9.94 6.84 4.16
C LEU A 210 -9.99 6.88 5.70
N ARG A 211 -11.09 7.39 6.28
CA ARG A 211 -11.33 7.35 7.72
C ARG A 211 -11.47 5.91 8.23
N TYR A 212 -12.18 5.04 7.52
CA TYR A 212 -12.30 3.62 7.89
C TYR A 212 -10.96 2.91 7.84
N VAL A 213 -10.14 3.17 6.82
CA VAL A 213 -8.77 2.64 6.70
C VAL A 213 -7.91 3.07 7.89
N LEU A 214 -7.93 4.36 8.24
CA LEU A 214 -7.17 4.89 9.38
C LEU A 214 -7.63 4.30 10.72
N ASN A 215 -8.94 4.16 10.91
CA ASN A 215 -9.50 3.53 12.10
C ASN A 215 -9.11 2.05 12.18
N TYR A 216 -9.14 1.34 11.04
CA TYR A 216 -8.74 -0.07 10.97
C TYR A 216 -7.27 -0.23 11.38
N VAL A 217 -6.33 0.45 10.72
CA VAL A 217 -4.89 0.24 10.98
C VAL A 217 -4.46 0.72 12.36
N ARG A 218 -5.19 1.69 12.93
CA ARG A 218 -4.98 2.12 14.32
C ARG A 218 -5.40 1.06 15.33
N ASN A 219 -6.52 0.38 15.07
CA ASN A 219 -7.02 -0.68 15.93
C ASN A 219 -6.27 -1.99 15.72
N GLU A 220 -5.81 -2.25 14.49
CA GLU A 220 -5.13 -3.47 14.10
C GLU A 220 -3.82 -3.15 13.37
N SER A 221 -2.78 -2.90 14.16
CA SER A 221 -1.46 -2.53 13.66
C SER A 221 -0.53 -3.71 13.46
N ARG A 222 -0.93 -4.94 13.81
CA ARG A 222 -0.07 -6.13 13.68
C ARG A 222 -0.23 -6.78 12.31
N TYR A 223 0.90 -7.08 11.68
CA TYR A 223 0.94 -7.87 10.46
C TYR A 223 1.42 -9.29 10.75
N ASN A 224 0.82 -10.26 10.06
CA ASN A 224 1.27 -11.65 10.07
C ASN A 224 1.04 -12.24 8.68
N GLN A 225 2.10 -12.66 8.01
CA GLN A 225 2.02 -13.20 6.65
C GLN A 225 1.20 -14.51 6.55
N GLU A 226 1.04 -15.27 7.63
CA GLU A 226 0.32 -16.54 7.58
C GLU A 226 -1.19 -16.34 7.74
N SER A 227 -1.60 -15.35 8.53
CA SER A 227 -3.01 -15.13 8.89
C SER A 227 -3.61 -13.82 8.37
N ARG A 228 -2.77 -12.91 7.85
CA ARG A 228 -3.13 -11.52 7.47
C ARG A 228 -2.36 -11.06 6.23
N ASN A 229 -2.26 -11.92 5.22
CA ASN A 229 -1.49 -11.63 4.03
C ASN A 229 -2.31 -10.90 2.96
N CYS A 230 -1.85 -9.73 2.57
CA CYS A 230 -2.21 -9.11 1.29
C CYS A 230 -0.97 -8.46 0.65
N GLN A 231 0.22 -9.05 0.73
CA GLN A 231 1.38 -8.29 0.26
C GLN A 231 1.56 -8.26 -1.24
N THR A 232 2.03 -7.14 -1.78
CA THR A 232 2.89 -7.00 -2.98
C THR A 232 4.35 -6.97 -2.57
#